data_AF-A0A1V5QMF1-F1
#
_entry.id   AF-A0A1V5QMF1-F1
#
_cell.length_a   1.000
_cell.length_b   1.000
_cell.length_c   1.000
_cell.angle_alpha   90.00
_cell.angle_beta   90.00
_cell.angle_gamma   90.00
#
_symmetry.space_group_name_H-M   'P 1'
#
loop_
_entity.id
_entity.type
_entity.pdbx_description
1 polymer ?
#
loop_
_entity_poly.entity_id
_entity_poly.type
_entity_poly.pdbx_seq_one_letter_code
_entity_poly.pdbx_strand_id
1 'polypeptide(L)'
;MDGELRLADGRTLTVASGATLGGTGTVGRVLFSSGAVLARNAAQGTALLHADECVIPAGAVLALTGFSAAELRQGITVVASASLQVAPAGSVSVTLDGVPHSPVALRVSGGTLTATSYNPGTLIQVN
;
A
#
# COMPACT_ATOMS: atom_id res chain seq x y z
N MET A 1 -12.55 -8.52 -13.15
CA MET A 1 -13.67 -8.96 -12.30
C MET A 1 -13.79 -7.93 -11.21
N ASP A 2 -14.79 -7.05 -11.30
CA ASP A 2 -15.09 -6.07 -10.25
C ASP A 2 -15.99 -6.78 -9.23
N GLY A 3 -15.37 -7.54 -8.34
CA GLY A 3 -16.05 -8.27 -7.28
C GLY A 3 -15.88 -7.54 -5.94
N GLU A 4 -16.99 -7.26 -5.27
CA GLU A 4 -16.98 -6.80 -3.88
C GLU A 4 -16.62 -7.99 -2.97
N LEU A 5 -15.48 -7.94 -2.29
CA LEU A 5 -15.13 -8.91 -1.26
C LEU A 5 -15.66 -8.40 0.09
N ARG A 6 -16.59 -9.14 0.70
CA ARG A 6 -17.08 -8.90 2.06
C ARG A 6 -16.73 -10.09 2.94
N LEU A 7 -15.97 -9.85 4.01
CA LEU A 7 -15.77 -10.82 5.08
C LEU A 7 -16.60 -10.40 6.29
N ALA A 8 -17.16 -11.38 7.00
CA ALA A 8 -17.87 -11.11 8.25
C ALA A 8 -16.92 -10.47 9.28
N ASP A 9 -17.47 -9.61 10.15
CA ASP A 9 -16.71 -8.87 11.15
C ASP A 9 -15.84 -9.80 12.02
N GLY A 10 -14.63 -9.33 12.35
CA GLY A 10 -13.64 -10.10 13.12
C GLY A 10 -12.91 -11.19 12.33
N ARG A 11 -13.23 -11.42 11.05
CA ARG A 11 -12.48 -12.36 10.19
C ARG A 11 -11.28 -11.69 9.53
N THR A 12 -10.25 -12.49 9.28
CA THR A 12 -9.01 -12.06 8.63
C THR A 12 -8.93 -12.58 7.20
N LEU A 13 -8.65 -11.68 6.27
CA LEU A 13 -8.16 -12.00 4.94
C LEU A 13 -6.65 -12.11 4.97
N THR A 14 -6.12 -13.29 4.67
CA THR A 14 -4.68 -13.47 4.48
C THR A 14 -4.36 -13.47 3.00
N VAL A 15 -3.51 -12.54 2.56
CA VAL A 15 -3.00 -12.47 1.20
C VAL A 15 -1.66 -13.20 1.17
N ALA A 16 -1.65 -14.37 0.53
CA ALA A 16 -0.50 -15.24 0.47
C ALA A 16 0.60 -14.69 -0.45
N SER A 17 1.81 -15.25 -0.34
CA SER A 17 2.91 -14.92 -1.25
C SER A 17 2.53 -15.18 -2.70
N GLY A 18 2.86 -14.27 -3.61
CA GLY A 18 2.49 -14.35 -5.04
C GLY A 18 1.01 -14.03 -5.32
N ALA A 19 0.18 -13.83 -4.30
CA ALA A 19 -1.20 -13.37 -4.48
C ALA A 19 -1.26 -11.85 -4.56
N THR A 20 -2.21 -11.36 -5.36
CA THR A 20 -2.49 -9.94 -5.51
C THR A 20 -3.86 -9.64 -4.94
N LEU A 21 -3.93 -8.66 -4.03
CA LEU A 21 -5.17 -8.04 -3.59
C LEU A 21 -5.26 -6.64 -4.17
N GLY A 22 -6.34 -6.36 -4.89
CA GLY A 22 -6.69 -5.03 -5.35
C GLY A 22 -8.20 -4.92 -5.46
N GLY A 23 -8.71 -3.72 -5.69
CA GLY A 23 -10.15 -3.48 -5.81
C GLY A 23 -10.75 -2.77 -4.61
N THR A 24 -12.03 -3.06 -4.37
CA THR A 24 -12.88 -2.37 -3.40
C THR A 24 -13.67 -3.41 -2.59
N GLY A 25 -14.16 -3.04 -1.42
CA GLY A 25 -14.91 -3.94 -0.55
C GLY A 25 -14.71 -3.60 0.92
N THR A 26 -15.20 -4.46 1.81
CA THR A 26 -15.06 -4.27 3.27
C THR A 26 -14.63 -5.56 3.93
N VAL A 27 -13.57 -5.48 4.73
CA VAL A 27 -12.92 -6.62 5.36
C VAL A 27 -12.56 -6.25 6.78
N GLY A 28 -12.82 -7.10 7.79
CA GLY A 28 -12.43 -6.77 9.16
C GLY A 28 -10.92 -6.54 9.29
N ARG A 29 -10.12 -7.57 8.97
CA ARG A 29 -8.65 -7.48 8.97
C ARG A 29 -8.04 -8.01 7.68
N VAL A 30 -6.97 -7.38 7.21
CA VAL A 30 -6.16 -7.84 6.08
C VAL A 30 -4.71 -8.01 6.50
N LEU A 31 -4.15 -9.20 6.28
CA LEU A 31 -2.75 -9.52 6.54
C LEU A 31 -2.08 -9.94 5.24
N PHE A 32 -1.04 -9.23 4.84
CA PHE A 32 -0.21 -9.61 3.70
C PHE A 32 0.93 -10.52 4.16
N SER A 33 1.38 -11.40 3.27
CA SER A 33 2.62 -12.17 3.41
C SER A 33 3.75 -11.48 2.65
N SER A 34 5.01 -11.85 2.93
CA SER A 34 6.13 -11.49 2.04
C SER A 34 5.86 -12.02 0.62
N GLY A 35 6.11 -11.20 -0.39
CA GLY A 35 5.82 -11.49 -1.80
C GLY A 35 4.35 -11.35 -2.18
N ALA A 36 3.45 -10.98 -1.26
CA ALA A 36 2.08 -10.60 -1.60
C ALA A 36 2.05 -9.18 -2.18
N VAL A 37 1.07 -8.91 -3.05
CA VAL A 37 0.93 -7.63 -3.74
C VAL A 37 -0.36 -6.93 -3.30
N LEU A 38 -0.26 -5.70 -2.81
CA LEU A 38 -1.38 -4.77 -2.73
C LEU A 38 -1.37 -3.88 -3.97
N ALA A 39 -2.39 -4.02 -4.81
CA ALA A 39 -2.53 -3.28 -6.05
C ALA A 39 -3.52 -2.11 -5.88
N ARG A 40 -3.08 -0.92 -6.28
CA ARG A 40 -3.90 0.30 -6.32
C ARG A 40 -3.83 0.92 -7.71
N ASN A 41 -4.98 1.16 -8.33
CA ASN A 41 -5.06 1.77 -9.65
C ASN A 41 -5.73 3.15 -9.55
N ALA A 42 -5.12 4.19 -10.13
CA ALA A 42 -5.65 5.54 -10.15
C ALA A 42 -7.03 5.64 -10.82
N ALA A 43 -7.32 4.78 -11.80
CA ALA A 43 -8.62 4.70 -12.47
C ALA A 43 -9.77 4.30 -11.52
N GLN A 44 -9.46 3.74 -10.34
CA GLN A 44 -10.45 3.44 -9.31
C GLN A 44 -10.88 4.68 -8.50
N GLY A 45 -10.25 5.83 -8.73
CA GLY A 45 -10.62 7.10 -8.10
C GLY A 45 -10.54 7.06 -6.58
N THR A 46 -11.66 7.30 -5.90
CA THR A 46 -11.76 7.28 -4.42
C THR A 46 -12.24 5.95 -3.87
N ALA A 47 -12.64 5.00 -4.73
CA ALA A 47 -13.13 3.71 -4.29
C ALA A 47 -11.95 2.88 -3.76
N LEU A 48 -12.02 2.44 -2.51
CA LEU A 48 -10.95 1.76 -1.79
C LEU A 48 -11.43 0.44 -1.19
N LEU A 49 -10.49 -0.44 -0.89
CA LEU A 49 -10.71 -1.50 0.08
C LEU A 49 -10.82 -0.87 1.48
N HIS A 50 -11.88 -1.18 2.20
CA HIS A 50 -12.06 -0.81 3.59
C HIS A 50 -11.62 -1.95 4.50
N ALA A 51 -10.76 -1.63 5.47
CA ALA A 51 -10.41 -2.57 6.52
C ALA A 51 -10.25 -1.91 7.89
N ASP A 52 -10.63 -2.57 8.98
CA ASP A 52 -10.36 -2.01 10.32
C ASP A 52 -8.84 -2.01 10.57
N GLU A 53 -8.19 -3.10 10.18
CA GLU A 53 -6.75 -3.28 10.30
C GLU A 53 -6.16 -3.86 9.01
N CYS A 54 -5.06 -3.26 8.55
CA CYS A 54 -4.28 -3.73 7.42
C CYS A 54 -2.79 -3.77 7.79
N VAL A 55 -2.14 -4.91 7.55
CA VAL A 55 -0.71 -5.10 7.85
C VAL A 55 0.04 -5.53 6.59
N ILE A 56 1.04 -4.73 6.23
CA ILE A 56 1.92 -4.94 5.07
C ILE A 56 3.34 -5.21 5.59
N PRO A 57 3.79 -6.48 5.59
CA PRO A 57 5.08 -6.84 6.16
C PRO A 57 6.24 -6.54 5.20
N ALA A 58 7.46 -6.76 5.69
CA ALA A 58 8.65 -6.77 4.85
C ALA A 58 8.52 -7.83 3.73
N GLY A 59 9.00 -7.49 2.55
CA GLY A 59 8.96 -8.30 1.34
C GLY A 59 7.64 -8.23 0.56
N ALA A 60 6.60 -7.56 1.09
CA ALA A 60 5.40 -7.27 0.31
C ALA A 60 5.66 -6.22 -0.78
N VAL A 61 4.76 -6.17 -1.76
CA VAL A 61 4.83 -5.25 -2.90
C VAL A 61 3.61 -4.34 -2.92
N LEU A 62 3.85 -3.05 -3.09
CA LEU A 62 2.84 -2.02 -3.33
C LEU A 62 2.86 -1.69 -4.82
N ALA A 63 1.90 -2.21 -5.57
CA ALA A 63 1.80 -1.98 -7.00
C ALA A 63 0.84 -0.82 -7.29
N LEU A 64 1.39 0.32 -7.69
CA LEU A 64 0.65 1.55 -7.95
C LEU A 64 0.58 1.79 -9.46
N THR A 65 -0.60 1.65 -10.05
CA THR A 65 -0.81 1.80 -11.50
C THR A 65 -1.53 3.11 -11.81
N GLY A 66 -1.03 3.86 -12.78
CA GLY A 66 -1.58 5.15 -13.21
C GLY A 66 -1.26 6.31 -12.26
N PHE A 67 -0.29 6.14 -11.34
CA PHE A 67 0.19 7.19 -10.46
C PHE A 67 1.58 7.66 -10.87
N SER A 68 1.84 8.95 -10.69
CA SER A 68 3.15 9.56 -10.87
C SER A 68 3.99 9.52 -9.60
N ALA A 69 5.31 9.68 -9.75
CA ALA A 69 6.21 9.87 -8.61
C ALA A 69 5.91 11.15 -7.82
N ALA A 70 5.31 12.16 -8.45
CA ALA A 70 4.88 13.38 -7.76
C ALA A 70 3.71 13.10 -6.81
N GLU A 71 2.71 12.36 -7.27
CA GLU A 71 1.57 11.93 -6.44
C GLU A 71 2.03 11.01 -5.30
N LEU A 72 2.96 10.10 -5.58
CA LEU A 72 3.55 9.24 -4.53
C LEU A 72 4.21 10.05 -3.40
N ARG A 73 4.84 11.19 -3.73
CA ARG A 73 5.41 12.13 -2.74
C ARG A 73 4.37 12.96 -2.00
N GLN A 74 3.24 13.26 -2.64
CA GLN A 74 2.11 13.94 -2.00
C GLN A 74 1.33 13.01 -1.08
N GLY A 75 1.33 11.71 -1.39
CA GLY A 75 0.63 10.67 -0.66
C GLY A 75 -0.48 10.04 -1.49
N ILE A 76 -0.51 8.72 -1.52
CA ILE A 76 -1.52 7.91 -2.20
C ILE A 76 -2.24 7.08 -1.15
N THR A 77 -3.56 7.21 -1.07
CA THR A 77 -4.37 6.32 -0.24
C THR A 77 -4.53 4.98 -0.94
N VAL A 78 -4.04 3.92 -0.28
CA VAL A 78 -4.01 2.55 -0.82
C VAL A 78 -5.07 1.66 -0.21
N VAL A 79 -5.48 1.95 1.03
CA VAL A 79 -6.57 1.29 1.74
C VAL A 79 -7.26 2.34 2.61
N ALA A 80 -8.57 2.21 2.81
CA ALA A 80 -9.26 2.97 3.84
C ALA A 80 -9.23 2.14 5.13
N SER A 81 -8.36 2.48 6.07
CA SER A 81 -8.29 1.75 7.34
C SER A 81 -8.14 2.62 8.58
N ALA A 82 -8.70 2.13 9.68
CA ALA A 82 -8.50 2.72 11.00
C ALA A 82 -7.06 2.48 11.50
N SER A 83 -6.50 1.31 11.20
CA SER A 83 -5.11 0.96 11.45
C SER A 83 -4.44 0.45 10.17
N LEU A 84 -3.36 1.10 9.73
CA LEU A 84 -2.49 0.61 8.66
C LEU A 84 -1.07 0.53 9.20
N GLN A 85 -0.50 -0.68 9.17
CA GLN A 85 0.88 -0.94 9.53
C GLN A 85 1.63 -1.34 8.28
N VAL A 86 2.76 -0.68 8.01
CA VAL A 86 3.65 -1.01 6.89
C VAL A 86 5.06 -1.13 7.43
N ALA A 87 5.75 -2.18 7.01
CA ALA A 87 7.16 -2.37 7.36
C ALA A 87 8.04 -1.20 6.89
N PRO A 88 9.24 -1.02 7.49
CA PRO A 88 10.11 0.12 7.20
C PRO A 88 10.46 0.29 5.71
N ALA A 89 10.80 1.53 5.35
CA ALA A 89 11.33 1.85 4.03
C ALA A 89 12.49 0.93 3.63
N GLY A 90 12.55 0.56 2.36
CA GLY A 90 13.54 -0.40 1.84
C GLY A 90 13.24 -1.86 2.14
N SER A 91 12.29 -2.16 3.04
CA SER A 91 11.82 -3.52 3.28
C SER A 91 10.52 -3.86 2.54
N VAL A 92 9.84 -2.86 1.96
CA VAL A 92 8.66 -3.03 1.10
C VAL A 92 9.00 -2.47 -0.28
N SER A 93 8.67 -3.21 -1.33
CA SER A 93 8.87 -2.75 -2.71
C SER A 93 7.68 -1.92 -3.16
N VAL A 94 7.93 -0.75 -3.74
CA VAL A 94 6.90 0.07 -4.40
C VAL A 94 7.16 0.03 -5.90
N THR A 95 6.12 -0.18 -6.69
CA THR A 95 6.20 -0.06 -8.15
C THR A 95 5.23 0.99 -8.66
N LEU A 96 5.66 1.75 -9.67
CA LEU A 96 4.81 2.64 -10.46
C LEU A 96 4.73 2.06 -11.86
N ASP A 97 3.52 1.69 -12.29
CA ASP A 97 3.29 1.04 -13.60
C ASP A 97 4.21 -0.17 -13.84
N GLY A 98 4.45 -0.96 -12.79
CA GLY A 98 5.31 -2.14 -12.83
C GLY A 98 6.81 -1.85 -12.72
N VAL A 99 7.23 -0.58 -12.75
CA VAL A 99 8.63 -0.18 -12.59
C VAL A 99 8.95 0.01 -11.11
N PRO A 100 9.98 -0.68 -10.56
CA PRO A 100 10.40 -0.47 -9.18
C PRO A 100 10.81 0.97 -8.89
N HIS A 101 10.33 1.51 -7.77
CA HIS A 101 10.65 2.85 -7.30
C HIS A 101 11.14 2.76 -5.85
N SER A 102 12.45 2.95 -5.63
CA SER A 102 13.06 2.86 -4.29
C SER A 102 12.76 4.13 -3.48
N PRO A 103 12.00 4.03 -2.38
CA PRO A 103 11.76 5.17 -1.51
C PRO A 103 12.94 5.37 -0.54
N VAL A 104 13.19 6.61 -0.10
CA VAL A 104 14.17 6.89 0.96
C VAL A 104 13.50 7.04 2.32
N ALA A 105 12.17 7.26 2.35
CA ALA A 105 11.32 7.05 3.52
C ALA A 105 9.90 6.65 3.08
N LEU A 106 9.25 5.76 3.83
CA LEU A 106 7.83 5.42 3.70
C LEU A 106 7.15 5.86 4.99
N ARG A 107 6.10 6.66 4.86
CA ARG A 107 5.25 7.06 5.98
C ARG A 107 3.83 6.63 5.69
N VAL A 108 3.15 6.21 6.74
CA VAL A 108 1.75 5.86 6.71
C VAL A 108 0.99 6.70 7.72
N SER A 109 -0.14 7.24 7.29
CA SER A 109 -1.09 7.94 8.17
C SER A 109 -2.51 7.73 7.65
N GLY A 110 -3.39 7.12 8.45
CA GLY A 110 -4.81 6.96 8.12
C GLY A 110 -5.10 6.23 6.80
N GLY A 111 -4.30 5.20 6.45
CA GLY A 111 -4.44 4.48 5.17
C GLY A 111 -3.75 5.14 3.97
N THR A 112 -3.27 6.38 4.13
CA THR A 112 -2.47 7.09 3.14
C THR A 112 -1.00 6.69 3.26
N LEU A 113 -0.46 6.20 2.14
CA LEU A 113 0.95 5.90 1.97
C LEU A 113 1.63 7.10 1.30
N THR A 114 2.62 7.69 1.97
CA THR A 114 3.47 8.71 1.38
C THR A 114 4.88 8.17 1.27
N ALA A 115 5.48 8.25 0.08
CA ALA A 115 6.88 7.90 -0.11
C ALA A 115 7.70 9.15 -0.43
N THR A 116 8.75 9.38 0.35
CA THR A 116 9.67 10.48 0.10
C THR A 116 10.93 9.92 -0.55
N SER A 117 11.23 10.38 -1.76
CA SER A 117 12.52 10.19 -2.40
C SER A 117 13.32 11.47 -2.22
N TYR A 118 14.50 11.41 -1.63
CA TYR A 118 15.41 12.55 -1.64
C TYR A 118 16.14 12.59 -2.98
N ASN A 119 16.30 13.79 -3.53
CA ASN A 119 17.17 13.96 -4.69
C ASN A 119 18.62 13.66 -4.25
N PRO A 120 19.46 13.07 -5.13
CA PRO A 120 20.89 12.95 -4.87
C PRO A 120 21.47 14.32 -4.46
N GLY A 121 22.17 14.38 -3.31
CA GLY A 121 22.71 15.62 -2.75
C GLY A 121 21.80 16.37 -1.77
N THR A 122 20.59 15.87 -1.49
CA THR A 122 19.74 16.41 -0.42
C THR A 122 20.31 16.00 0.94
N LEU A 123 20.68 16.97 1.77
CA LEU A 123 21.17 16.73 3.12
C LEU A 123 20.00 16.32 4.02
N ILE A 124 19.98 15.06 4.46
CA ILE A 124 18.98 14.57 5.41
C ILE A 124 19.50 14.87 6.80
N GLN A 125 18.90 15.85 7.47
CA GLN A 125 19.18 16.12 8.86
C GLN A 125 18.28 15.24 9.73
N VAL A 126 18.87 14.24 10.37
CA VAL A 126 18.17 13.34 11.29
C VAL A 126 18.29 13.96 12.68
N ASN A 127 17.16 14.34 13.28
CA ASN A 127 17.09 14.79 14.67
C ASN A 127 16.74 13.61 15.58
#